data_AF-A0A2V7VIB5-F1
#
_entry.id   AF-A0A2V7VIB5-F1
#
_cell.length_a   1.000
_cell.length_b   1.000
_cell.length_c   1.000
_cell.angle_alpha   90.00
_cell.angle_beta   90.00
_cell.angle_gamma   90.00
#
_symmetry.space_group_name_H-M   'P 1'
#
loop_
_entity.id
_entity.type
_entity.pdbx_description
1 polymer ?
#
loop_
_entity_poly.entity_id
_entity_poly.type
_entity_poly.pdbx_seq_one_letter_code
_entity_poly.pdbx_strand_id
1 'polypeptide(L)'
;MTIIVRYHEIALKGRNRPFFVDRLAGNLRQALSDLPGVDVRPLSARVSVEVGDDAPWDTVRARVGSVFGVANFSRAQPVPADLEALKRAALDGVRAASFSSFRVTTRRSDKSFPRNSAEIDRELGAAIHEATGVRVDLEHPEL
;
A
#
# COMPACT_ATOMS: atom_id res chain seq x y z
N MET A 1 8.00 8.58 4.08
CA MET A 1 7.64 7.44 3.20
C MET A 1 6.76 6.45 3.95
N THR A 2 5.59 6.14 3.40
CA THR A 2 4.62 5.20 3.99
C THR A 2 4.68 3.83 3.31
N ILE A 3 4.63 2.77 4.12
CA ILE A 3 4.56 1.38 3.67
C ILE A 3 3.38 0.70 4.35
N ILE A 4 2.55 0.02 3.56
CA ILE A 4 1.44 -0.78 4.04
C ILE A 4 1.84 -2.25 3.97
N VAL A 5 1.99 -2.86 5.14
CA VAL A 5 2.34 -4.27 5.31
C VAL A 5 1.08 -5.10 5.49
N ARG A 6 0.98 -6.20 4.74
CA ARG A 6 -0.12 -7.16 4.80
C ARG A 6 0.40 -8.51 5.31
N TYR A 7 -0.37 -9.10 6.20
CA TYR A 7 -0.12 -10.41 6.79
C TYR A 7 -1.30 -11.34 6.49
N HIS A 8 -1.05 -12.54 5.99
CA HIS A 8 -2.09 -13.52 5.66
C HIS A 8 -2.31 -14.52 6.82
N GLU A 9 -1.23 -15.10 7.35
CA GLU A 9 -1.31 -16.20 8.32
C GLU A 9 -1.73 -15.74 9.73
N ILE A 10 -1.39 -14.51 10.11
CA ILE A 10 -1.76 -13.94 11.42
C ILE A 10 -3.27 -13.73 11.55
N ALA A 11 -3.96 -13.51 10.43
CA ALA A 11 -5.42 -13.33 10.41
C ALA A 11 -6.17 -14.62 10.85
N LEU A 12 -5.54 -15.79 10.73
CA LEU A 12 -6.13 -17.09 11.08
C LEU A 12 -6.00 -17.44 12.57
N LYS A 13 -5.30 -16.62 13.37
CA LYS A 13 -4.97 -16.94 14.77
C LYS A 13 -6.07 -16.57 15.79
N GLY A 14 -7.26 -16.17 15.33
CA GLY A 14 -8.43 -15.92 16.18
C GLY A 14 -8.12 -15.00 17.38
N ARG A 15 -8.24 -15.53 18.60
CA ARG A 15 -8.01 -14.80 19.86
C ARG A 15 -6.56 -14.34 20.06
N ASN A 16 -5.58 -14.97 19.43
CA ASN A 16 -4.16 -14.60 19.56
C ASN A 16 -3.72 -13.53 18.55
N ARG A 17 -4.65 -13.06 17.69
CA ARG A 17 -4.33 -12.08 16.66
C ARG A 17 -3.65 -10.81 17.19
N PRO A 18 -4.11 -10.14 18.29
CA PRO A 18 -3.42 -8.96 18.79
C PRO A 18 -1.96 -9.23 19.14
N PHE A 19 -1.69 -10.33 19.87
CA PHE A 19 -0.34 -10.75 20.23
C PHE A 19 0.57 -10.92 19.01
N PHE A 20 0.11 -11.59 17.95
CA PHE A 20 0.91 -11.79 16.75
C PHE A 20 1.12 -10.50 15.95
N VAL A 21 0.11 -9.63 15.89
CA VAL A 21 0.24 -8.33 15.23
C VAL A 21 1.23 -7.43 15.98
N ASP A 22 1.20 -7.43 17.32
CA ASP A 22 2.13 -6.68 18.14
C ASP A 22 3.57 -7.20 17.99
N ARG A 23 3.75 -8.52 17.92
CA ARG A 23 5.04 -9.14 17.61
C ARG A 23 5.56 -8.76 16.23
N LEU A 24 4.72 -8.82 15.20
CA LEU A 24 5.09 -8.39 13.85
C LEU A 24 5.50 -6.91 13.85
N ALA A 25 4.72 -6.05 14.50
CA ALA A 25 5.04 -4.63 14.62
C ALA A 25 6.36 -4.41 15.38
N GLY A 26 6.62 -5.16 16.44
CA GLY A 26 7.91 -5.15 17.16
C GLY A 26 9.09 -5.54 16.27
N ASN A 27 8.97 -6.62 15.50
CA ASN A 27 10.00 -7.06 14.58
C ASN A 27 10.28 -6.04 13.47
N LEU A 28 9.23 -5.39 12.93
CA LEU A 28 9.37 -4.30 11.96
C LEU A 28 10.10 -3.10 12.55
N ARG A 29 9.76 -2.68 13.78
CA ARG A 29 10.48 -1.60 14.48
C ARG A 29 11.95 -1.93 14.65
N GLN A 30 12.28 -3.16 15.05
CA GLN A 30 13.66 -3.60 15.23
C GLN A 30 14.43 -3.60 13.90
N ALA A 31 13.85 -4.19 12.84
CA ALA A 31 14.49 -4.29 11.53
C ALA A 31 14.79 -2.92 10.90
N LEU A 32 14.03 -1.89 11.26
CA LEU A 32 14.16 -0.52 10.73
C LEU A 32 14.78 0.46 11.74
N SER A 33 15.17 0.03 12.94
CA SER A 33 15.49 0.89 14.09
C SER A 33 16.57 1.97 13.88
N ASP A 34 17.49 1.77 12.96
CA ASP A 34 18.57 2.68 12.55
C ASP A 34 18.16 3.65 11.43
N LEU A 35 16.95 3.52 10.89
CA LEU A 35 16.42 4.43 9.88
C LEU A 35 15.73 5.63 10.54
N PRO A 36 15.79 6.82 9.91
CA PRO A 36 15.18 8.02 10.47
C PRO A 36 13.65 7.91 10.48
N GLY A 37 13.01 8.51 11.49
CA GLY A 37 11.57 8.75 11.51
C GLY A 37 10.68 7.50 11.48
N VAL A 38 11.18 6.38 12.03
CA VAL A 38 10.43 5.11 12.02
C VAL A 38 9.26 5.14 12.98
N ASP A 39 8.06 4.92 12.45
CA ASP A 39 6.84 4.72 13.22
C ASP A 39 6.06 3.53 12.68
N VAL A 40 5.72 2.59 13.55
CA VAL A 40 5.03 1.35 13.17
C VAL A 40 3.74 1.24 13.94
N ARG A 41 2.62 1.24 13.22
CA ARG A 41 1.27 1.25 13.78
C ARG A 41 0.45 0.05 13.28
N PRO A 42 0.04 -0.86 14.18
CA PRO A 42 -1.02 -1.81 13.88
C PRO A 42 -2.29 -1.10 13.43
N LEU A 43 -2.85 -1.53 12.30
CA LEU A 43 -4.19 -1.18 11.83
C LEU A 43 -5.07 -2.41 11.91
N SER A 44 -6.39 -2.24 11.77
CA SER A 44 -7.35 -3.35 11.91
C SER A 44 -6.90 -4.62 11.18
N ALA A 45 -6.46 -4.56 9.92
CA ALA A 45 -6.03 -5.73 9.15
C ALA A 45 -4.67 -5.59 8.46
N ARG A 46 -3.86 -4.60 8.85
CA ARG A 46 -2.60 -4.23 8.20
C ARG A 46 -1.65 -3.66 9.24
N VAL A 47 -0.38 -3.48 8.91
CA VAL A 47 0.54 -2.65 9.70
C VAL A 47 0.98 -1.48 8.81
N SER A 48 0.83 -0.25 9.31
CA SER A 48 1.41 0.94 8.70
C SER A 48 2.82 1.12 9.21
N VAL A 49 3.74 1.41 8.31
CA VAL A 49 5.13 1.72 8.63
C VAL A 49 5.45 3.06 7.97
N GLU A 50 5.77 4.06 8.77
CA GLU A 50 6.36 5.31 8.32
C GLU A 50 7.88 5.23 8.50
N VAL A 51 8.62 5.76 7.53
CA VAL A 51 10.06 5.95 7.57
C VAL A 51 10.35 7.35 7.01
N GLY A 52 11.33 8.06 7.54
CA GLY A 52 11.79 9.34 7.02
C GLY A 52 12.19 9.25 5.54
N ASP A 53 11.96 10.33 4.79
CA ASP A 53 12.15 10.34 3.33
C ASP A 53 13.62 10.21 2.89
N ASP A 54 14.57 10.46 3.79
CA ASP A 54 16.00 10.27 3.56
C ASP A 54 16.42 8.79 3.50
N ALA A 55 15.56 7.86 3.92
CA ALA A 55 15.86 6.44 3.91
C ALA A 55 15.76 5.84 2.48
N PRO A 56 16.81 5.16 1.97
CA PRO A 56 16.77 4.56 0.65
C PRO A 56 15.69 3.47 0.53
N TRP A 57 14.85 3.56 -0.50
CA TRP A 57 13.74 2.62 -0.70
C TRP A 57 14.21 1.16 -0.76
N ASP A 58 15.30 0.86 -1.48
CA ASP A 58 15.78 -0.53 -1.60
C ASP A 58 16.24 -1.11 -0.26
N THR A 59 16.76 -0.28 0.65
CA THR A 59 17.11 -0.71 2.01
C THR A 59 15.86 -1.04 2.81
N VAL A 60 14.85 -0.16 2.79
CA VAL A 60 13.58 -0.39 3.48
C VAL A 60 12.88 -1.64 2.93
N ARG A 61 12.80 -1.77 1.60
CA ARG A 61 12.21 -2.90 0.89
C ARG A 61 12.86 -4.22 1.27
N ALA A 62 14.20 -4.29 1.27
CA ALA A 62 14.93 -5.51 1.62
C ALA A 62 14.65 -5.93 3.08
N ARG A 63 14.69 -4.97 4.00
CA ARG A 63 14.51 -5.24 5.44
C ARG A 63 13.08 -5.62 5.78
N VAL A 64 12.08 -4.90 5.29
CA VAL A 64 10.67 -5.27 5.46
C VAL A 64 10.39 -6.65 4.87
N GLY A 65 10.96 -6.96 3.70
CA GLY A 65 10.84 -8.26 3.05
C GLY A 65 11.46 -9.43 3.84
N SER A 66 12.47 -9.16 4.68
CA SER A 66 13.10 -10.19 5.53
C SER A 66 12.37 -10.48 6.84
N VAL A 67 11.34 -9.69 7.20
CA VAL A 67 10.62 -9.88 8.47
C VAL A 67 9.57 -10.99 8.33
N PHE A 68 9.75 -12.08 9.08
CA PHE A 68 8.76 -13.16 9.13
C PHE A 68 7.39 -12.67 9.60
N GLY A 69 6.34 -13.17 8.94
CA GLY A 69 4.95 -12.74 9.14
C GLY A 69 4.50 -11.63 8.18
N VAL A 70 5.44 -10.96 7.49
CA VAL A 70 5.12 -10.15 6.30
C VAL A 70 4.80 -11.08 5.15
N ALA A 71 3.60 -10.97 4.59
CA ALA A 71 3.21 -11.76 3.44
C ALA A 71 3.40 -10.99 2.12
N ASN A 72 3.11 -9.69 2.13
CA ASN A 72 3.55 -8.74 1.12
C ASN A 72 3.41 -7.31 1.67
N PHE A 73 3.94 -6.33 0.94
CA PHE A 73 3.84 -4.92 1.31
C PHE A 73 3.81 -4.04 0.07
N SER A 74 3.39 -2.79 0.24
CA SER A 74 3.39 -1.79 -0.83
C SER A 74 3.85 -0.46 -0.27
N ARG A 75 4.68 0.26 -1.02
CA ARG A 75 4.84 1.71 -0.81
C ARG A 75 3.50 2.38 -1.08
N ALA A 76 3.10 3.29 -0.22
CA ALA A 76 1.82 3.99 -0.30
C ALA A 76 2.02 5.49 -0.14
N GLN A 77 1.04 6.25 -0.62
CA GLN A 77 0.93 7.67 -0.39
C GLN A 77 -0.41 7.93 0.31
N PRO A 78 -0.41 8.52 1.52
CA PRO A 78 -1.65 8.93 2.16
C PRO A 78 -2.26 10.10 1.37
N VAL A 79 -3.56 10.02 1.12
CA VAL A 79 -4.32 11.06 0.45
C VAL A 79 -5.63 11.31 1.20
N PRO A 80 -6.21 12.52 1.09
CA PRO A 80 -7.58 12.75 1.52
C PRO A 80 -8.53 11.70 0.95
N ALA A 81 -9.55 11.31 1.72
CA ALA A 81 -10.61 10.41 1.28
C ALA A 81 -11.57 11.13 0.33
N ASP A 82 -11.06 11.54 -0.81
CA ASP A 82 -11.74 12.26 -1.88
C ASP A 82 -11.30 11.68 -3.23
N LEU A 83 -12.22 11.62 -4.18
CA LEU A 83 -11.94 11.02 -5.48
C LEU A 83 -10.96 11.85 -6.30
N GLU A 84 -11.07 13.18 -6.26
CA GLU A 84 -10.17 14.05 -7.04
C GLU A 84 -8.75 14.00 -6.47
N ALA A 85 -8.61 13.93 -5.15
CA ALA A 85 -7.33 13.66 -4.49
C ALA A 85 -6.74 12.30 -4.91
N LEU A 86 -7.55 11.25 -4.98
CA LEU A 86 -7.12 9.93 -5.47
C LEU A 86 -6.65 9.98 -6.94
N LYS A 87 -7.42 10.65 -7.82
CA LYS A 87 -7.04 10.81 -9.24
C LYS A 87 -5.70 11.51 -9.39
N ARG A 88 -5.51 12.62 -8.69
CA ARG A 88 -4.24 13.39 -8.73
C ARG A 88 -3.06 12.53 -8.30
N ALA A 89 -3.17 11.87 -7.15
CA ALA A 89 -2.09 11.03 -6.64
C ALA A 89 -1.80 9.82 -7.55
N ALA A 90 -2.84 9.20 -8.13
CA ALA A 90 -2.67 8.12 -9.08
C ALA A 90 -1.92 8.60 -10.34
N LEU A 91 -2.30 9.76 -10.90
CA LEU A 91 -1.64 10.37 -12.05
C LEU A 91 -0.19 10.74 -11.77
N ASP A 92 0.11 11.28 -10.60
CA ASP A 92 1.47 11.61 -10.21
C ASP A 92 2.32 10.35 -10.03
N GLY A 93 1.74 9.27 -9.50
CA GLY A 93 2.41 7.97 -9.35
C GLY A 93 2.75 7.30 -10.68
N VAL A 94 1.87 7.37 -11.68
CA VAL A 94 2.10 6.73 -12.99
C VAL A 94 3.07 7.51 -13.87
N ARG A 95 3.13 8.84 -13.77
CA ARG A 95 4.04 9.67 -14.57
C ARG A 95 5.52 9.35 -14.36
N ALA A 96 5.87 8.80 -13.20
CA ALA A 96 7.24 8.43 -12.88
C ALA A 96 7.68 7.07 -13.45
N ALA A 97 6.77 6.30 -14.07
CA ALA A 97 7.03 4.94 -14.53
C ALA A 97 6.69 4.77 -16.01
N SER A 98 7.39 3.85 -16.68
CA SER A 98 7.08 3.42 -18.05
C SER A 98 6.56 1.98 -18.00
N PHE A 99 5.36 1.75 -18.54
CA PHE A 99 4.67 0.46 -18.55
C PHE A 99 3.69 0.43 -19.74
N SER A 100 3.44 -0.77 -20.28
CA SER A 100 2.61 -0.97 -21.48
C SER A 100 1.15 -1.28 -21.17
N SER A 101 0.85 -1.71 -19.94
CA SER A 101 -0.50 -1.98 -19.43
C SER A 101 -0.61 -1.77 -17.93
N PHE A 102 -1.81 -1.49 -17.44
CA PHE A 102 -2.07 -1.37 -16.00
C PHE A 102 -3.46 -1.84 -15.57
N ARG A 103 -3.63 -2.01 -14.27
CA ARG A 103 -4.91 -2.27 -13.62
C ARG A 103 -5.06 -1.44 -12.34
N VAL A 104 -6.26 -0.90 -12.12
CA VAL A 104 -6.65 -0.34 -10.82
C VAL A 104 -7.39 -1.40 -10.00
N THR A 105 -7.05 -1.52 -8.71
CA THR A 105 -7.77 -2.38 -7.77
C THR A 105 -7.99 -1.68 -6.43
N THR A 106 -9.26 -1.38 -6.11
CA THR A 106 -9.63 -0.63 -4.91
C THR A 106 -10.15 -1.54 -3.82
N ARG A 107 -9.49 -1.52 -2.66
CA ARG A 107 -9.93 -2.21 -1.46
C ARG A 107 -10.36 -1.23 -0.37
N ARG A 108 -11.68 -1.06 -0.22
CA ARG A 108 -12.28 -0.18 0.80
C ARG A 108 -12.42 -0.90 2.15
N SER A 109 -11.66 -0.44 3.15
CA SER A 109 -11.86 -0.80 4.56
C SER A 109 -13.02 -0.01 5.17
N ASP A 110 -13.13 1.27 4.82
CA ASP A 110 -14.26 2.11 5.16
C ASP A 110 -15.34 2.00 4.06
N LYS A 111 -16.54 1.56 4.46
CA LYS A 111 -17.67 1.39 3.54
C LYS A 111 -18.54 2.65 3.43
N SER A 112 -18.29 3.67 4.25
CA SER A 112 -19.01 4.95 4.20
C SER A 112 -18.64 5.82 2.99
N PHE A 113 -17.54 5.50 2.31
CA PHE A 113 -17.13 6.21 1.11
C PHE A 113 -18.25 6.17 0.04
N PRO A 114 -18.64 7.31 -0.57
CA PRO A 114 -19.84 7.43 -1.40
C PRO A 114 -19.87 6.51 -2.64
N ARG A 115 -18.69 6.07 -3.11
CA ARG A 115 -18.54 5.18 -4.27
C ARG A 115 -18.10 3.79 -3.86
N ASN A 116 -18.56 2.79 -4.60
CA ASN A 116 -18.12 1.42 -4.46
C ASN A 116 -16.74 1.18 -5.12
N SER A 117 -16.13 0.03 -4.86
CA SER A 117 -14.78 -0.28 -5.36
C SER A 117 -14.72 -0.28 -6.90
N ALA A 118 -15.73 -0.84 -7.57
CA ALA A 118 -15.76 -0.93 -9.02
C ALA A 118 -15.94 0.44 -9.70
N GLU A 119 -16.70 1.34 -9.06
CA GLU A 119 -16.82 2.73 -9.50
C GLU A 119 -15.49 3.47 -9.38
N ILE A 120 -14.80 3.32 -8.25
CA ILE A 120 -13.48 3.94 -8.05
C ILE A 120 -12.47 3.39 -9.05
N ASP A 121 -12.44 2.07 -9.26
CA ASP A 121 -11.53 1.43 -10.22
C ASP A 121 -11.76 1.97 -11.64
N ARG A 122 -13.03 2.12 -12.04
CA ARG A 122 -13.39 2.67 -13.36
C ARG A 122 -12.99 4.14 -13.50
N GLU A 123 -13.28 4.97 -12.50
CA GLU A 123 -12.99 6.41 -12.56
C GLU A 123 -11.49 6.71 -12.51
N LEU A 124 -10.72 5.97 -11.72
CA LEU A 124 -9.26 6.08 -11.71
C LEU A 124 -8.63 5.50 -12.99
N GLY A 125 -9.13 4.36 -13.45
CA GLY A 125 -8.67 3.73 -14.69
C GLY A 125 -8.88 4.63 -15.90
N ALA A 126 -10.06 5.25 -16.03
CA ALA A 126 -10.35 6.22 -17.07
C ALA A 126 -9.40 7.42 -17.01
N ALA A 127 -9.22 8.01 -15.82
CA ALA A 127 -8.33 9.16 -15.65
C ALA A 127 -6.88 8.86 -16.05
N ILE A 128 -6.33 7.70 -15.65
CA ILE A 128 -4.97 7.27 -16.02
C ILE A 128 -4.88 7.03 -17.53
N HIS A 129 -5.86 6.34 -18.12
CA HIS A 129 -5.88 6.04 -19.55
C HIS A 129 -5.96 7.33 -20.39
N GLU A 130 -6.85 8.26 -20.04
CA GLU A 130 -7.01 9.55 -20.74
C GLU A 130 -5.74 10.40 -20.67
N ALA A 131 -5.04 10.38 -19.53
CA ALA A 131 -3.85 11.19 -19.32
C ALA A 131 -2.57 10.61 -19.94
N THR A 132 -2.50 9.28 -20.12
CA THR A 132 -1.25 8.58 -20.50
C THR A 132 -1.34 7.80 -21.81
N GLY A 133 -2.55 7.45 -22.26
CA GLY A 133 -2.79 6.55 -23.38
C GLY A 133 -2.48 5.07 -23.11
N VAL A 134 -2.02 4.69 -21.90
CA VAL A 134 -1.64 3.31 -21.58
C VAL A 134 -2.88 2.42 -21.53
N ARG A 135 -2.80 1.19 -22.06
CA ARG A 135 -3.95 0.26 -22.10
C ARG A 135 -4.29 -0.31 -20.72
N VAL A 136 -5.57 -0.57 -20.49
CA VAL A 136 -6.02 -1.31 -19.30
C VAL A 136 -5.96 -2.81 -19.60
N ASP A 137 -5.33 -3.59 -18.72
CA ASP A 137 -5.27 -5.05 -18.80
C ASP A 137 -5.62 -5.64 -17.43
N LEU A 138 -6.78 -6.28 -17.32
CA LEU A 138 -7.29 -6.77 -16.03
C LEU A 138 -6.70 -8.13 -15.62
N GLU A 139 -6.12 -8.86 -16.58
CA GLU A 139 -5.62 -10.21 -16.42
C GLU A 139 -4.09 -10.22 -16.25
N HIS A 140 -3.38 -9.47 -17.10
CA HIS A 140 -1.92 -9.43 -17.15
C HIS A 140 -1.37 -8.00 -17.15
N PRO A 141 -1.64 -7.21 -16.09
CA PRO A 141 -1.11 -5.85 -15.98
C PRO A 141 0.40 -5.85 -15.74
N GLU A 142 1.12 -4.92 -16.37
CA GLU A 142 2.51 -4.61 -16.00
C GLU A 142 2.58 -3.75 -14.74
N LEU A 143 1.55 -2.91 -14.50
CA LEU A 143 1.39 -2.07 -13.30
C LEU A 143 0.07 -2.32 -12.55
#